data_AF-A0A958PDT1-F1
#
_entry.id   AF-A0A958PDT1-F1
#
_cell.length_a   1.000
_cell.length_b   1.000
_cell.length_c   1.000
_cell.angle_alpha   90.00
_cell.angle_beta   90.00
_cell.angle_gamma   90.00
#
_symmetry.space_group_name_H-M   'P 1'
#
loop_
_entity.id
_entity.type
_entity.pdbx_description
1 polymer ?
#
loop_
_entity_poly.entity_id
_entity_poly.type
_entity_poly.pdbx_seq_one_letter_code
_entity_poly.pdbx_strand_id
1 'polypeptide(L)'
;EMIIKVKEPLPDEYDLLKENQILYTYLHLAAEPKLTKTLCERKVKAVAYETIQAKDGHLPLLVPMSEVAGRMATQIGAYYLQKDHGGKGILLGGVTGVQRGRVTIIGGGVVGINAAKMAVGLGAEVTIMDVNHSRLEYLDDVFQGRVRTLYSNVVNIETAVAESDLLIGGVLLAGHKAPTLVTKEMVSSMGEGSVVVDVAVDQGGCIETCRPTSHAEPTYKVDGVIHYCVPNMPGVVARTSTYALTNATMRYGSMIAQMGLEDAVAHEPMLLNGVNVYNGSVCYKPVADDLQMDYKPFKI
;
A
#
# COMPACT_ATOMS: atom_id res chain seq x y z
N GLU A 1 -5.24 -14.81 25.63
CA GLU A 1 -6.37 -13.87 25.55
C GLU A 1 -6.29 -13.00 24.29
N MET A 2 -5.17 -12.33 24.04
CA MET A 2 -4.91 -11.56 22.81
C MET A 2 -3.68 -12.09 22.05
N ILE A 3 -3.74 -12.09 20.71
CA ILE A 3 -2.62 -12.32 19.80
C ILE A 3 -2.37 -11.02 19.02
N ILE A 4 -1.10 -10.61 18.97
CA ILE A 4 -0.63 -9.51 18.12
C ILE A 4 0.22 -10.11 17.00
N LYS A 5 -0.11 -9.81 15.75
CA LYS A 5 0.62 -10.27 14.55
C LYS A 5 0.87 -9.09 13.62
N VAL A 6 1.72 -9.30 12.61
CA VAL A 6 1.87 -8.37 11.48
C VAL A 6 0.90 -8.72 10.37
N LYS A 7 0.95 -9.96 9.87
CA LYS A 7 0.13 -10.45 8.76
C LYS A 7 -1.00 -11.36 9.24
N GLU A 8 -1.98 -11.50 8.36
CA GLU A 8 -3.13 -12.37 8.50
C GLU A 8 -2.74 -13.82 8.81
N PRO A 9 -3.57 -14.57 9.56
CA PRO A 9 -3.37 -16.00 9.73
C PRO A 9 -3.35 -16.73 8.39
N LEU A 10 -2.41 -17.65 8.23
CA LEU A 10 -2.35 -18.57 7.09
C LEU A 10 -3.14 -19.86 7.39
N PRO A 11 -3.48 -20.69 6.37
CA PRO A 11 -4.25 -21.92 6.57
C PRO A 11 -3.74 -22.85 7.68
N ASP A 12 -2.41 -22.99 7.80
CA ASP A 12 -1.78 -23.83 8.82
C ASP A 12 -1.93 -23.24 10.26
N GLU A 13 -2.32 -21.98 10.37
CA GLU A 13 -2.57 -21.29 11.65
C GLU A 13 -4.05 -21.31 12.06
N TYR A 14 -4.96 -21.75 11.17
CA TYR A 14 -6.41 -21.66 11.41
C TYR A 14 -6.87 -22.47 12.62
N ASP A 15 -6.30 -23.65 12.82
CA ASP A 15 -6.65 -24.53 13.94
C ASP A 15 -6.11 -24.02 15.29
N LEU A 16 -5.18 -23.07 15.28
CA LEU A 16 -4.62 -22.45 16.49
C LEU A 16 -5.53 -21.36 17.07
N LEU A 17 -6.49 -20.86 16.26
CA LEU A 17 -7.42 -19.80 16.65
C LEU A 17 -8.48 -20.33 17.63
N LYS A 18 -8.68 -19.59 18.73
CA LYS A 18 -9.60 -19.97 19.81
C LYS A 18 -10.82 -19.04 19.87
N GLU A 19 -11.94 -19.60 20.31
CA GLU A 19 -13.16 -18.84 20.61
C GLU A 19 -12.88 -17.71 21.62
N ASN A 20 -13.46 -16.53 21.37
CA ASN A 20 -13.27 -15.30 22.16
C ASN A 20 -11.84 -14.74 22.22
N GLN A 21 -10.89 -15.32 21.48
CA GLN A 21 -9.53 -14.77 21.38
C GLN A 21 -9.55 -13.48 20.58
N ILE A 22 -8.80 -12.47 21.05
CA ILE A 22 -8.59 -11.24 20.31
C ILE A 22 -7.43 -11.45 19.34
N LEU A 23 -7.67 -11.20 18.05
CA LEU A 23 -6.64 -11.19 17.02
C LEU A 23 -6.46 -9.75 16.53
N TYR A 24 -5.28 -9.18 16.74
CA TYR A 24 -4.96 -7.79 16.37
C TYR A 24 -3.81 -7.78 15.36
N THR A 25 -4.13 -7.53 14.08
CA THR A 25 -3.17 -7.67 12.96
C THR A 25 -3.70 -7.04 11.66
N TYR A 26 -2.92 -7.03 10.57
CA TYR A 26 -3.49 -6.77 9.23
C TYR A 26 -4.28 -8.01 8.77
N LEU A 27 -5.50 -7.82 8.27
CA LEU A 27 -6.36 -8.96 7.91
C LEU A 27 -6.70 -9.05 6.42
N HIS A 28 -6.88 -7.92 5.75
CA HIS A 28 -7.25 -7.82 4.33
C HIS A 28 -8.44 -8.71 3.95
N LEU A 29 -9.43 -8.82 4.84
CA LEU A 29 -10.49 -9.84 4.76
C LEU A 29 -11.28 -9.86 3.45
N ALA A 30 -11.46 -8.71 2.79
CA ALA A 30 -12.15 -8.62 1.51
C ALA A 30 -11.47 -9.46 0.39
N ALA A 31 -10.16 -9.68 0.49
CA ALA A 31 -9.40 -10.52 -0.43
C ALA A 31 -9.27 -11.99 0.06
N GLU A 32 -9.67 -12.29 1.30
CA GLU A 32 -9.40 -13.56 1.97
C GLU A 32 -10.70 -14.24 2.49
N PRO A 33 -11.60 -14.70 1.60
CA PRO A 33 -12.91 -15.26 1.98
C PRO A 33 -12.79 -16.48 2.91
N LYS A 34 -11.77 -17.33 2.71
CA LYS A 34 -11.53 -18.51 3.56
C LYS A 34 -11.15 -18.12 4.99
N LEU A 35 -10.29 -17.11 5.14
CA LEU A 35 -9.91 -16.59 6.45
C LEU A 35 -11.13 -15.96 7.14
N THR A 36 -11.89 -15.11 6.44
CA THR A 36 -13.09 -14.46 6.99
C THR A 36 -14.06 -15.49 7.55
N LYS A 37 -14.37 -16.52 6.76
CA LYS A 37 -15.24 -17.62 7.20
C LYS A 37 -14.68 -18.34 8.43
N THR A 38 -13.38 -18.64 8.45
CA THR A 38 -12.72 -19.29 9.58
C THR A 38 -12.80 -18.45 10.85
N LEU A 39 -12.54 -17.14 10.77
CA LEU A 39 -12.64 -16.22 11.91
C LEU A 39 -14.07 -16.18 12.46
N CYS A 40 -15.08 -16.20 11.59
CA CYS A 40 -16.47 -16.27 11.98
C CYS A 40 -16.81 -17.61 12.67
N GLU A 41 -16.46 -18.75 12.06
CA GLU A 41 -16.73 -20.09 12.62
C GLU A 41 -16.08 -20.28 14.00
N ARG A 42 -14.85 -19.79 14.15
CA ARG A 42 -14.11 -19.83 15.41
C ARG A 42 -14.54 -18.74 16.39
N LYS A 43 -15.43 -17.82 16.00
CA LYS A 43 -15.88 -16.65 16.79
C LYS A 43 -14.71 -15.87 17.41
N VAL A 44 -13.69 -15.64 16.60
CA VAL A 44 -12.55 -14.79 16.98
C VAL A 44 -13.01 -13.34 17.04
N LYS A 45 -12.46 -12.56 17.97
CA LYS A 45 -12.61 -11.11 18.02
C LYS A 45 -11.51 -10.49 17.16
N ALA A 46 -11.75 -10.33 15.86
CA ALA A 46 -10.73 -9.93 14.89
C ALA A 46 -10.73 -8.41 14.69
N VAL A 47 -9.60 -7.78 15.02
CA VAL A 47 -9.37 -6.33 14.93
C VAL A 47 -8.29 -6.08 13.88
N ALA A 48 -8.65 -5.39 12.80
CA ALA A 48 -7.77 -5.13 11.67
C ALA A 48 -7.07 -3.78 11.77
N TYR A 49 -5.75 -3.74 11.57
CA TYR A 49 -4.99 -2.50 11.58
C TYR A 49 -5.46 -1.53 10.49
N GLU A 50 -5.70 -2.03 9.29
CA GLU A 50 -6.01 -1.26 8.08
C GLU A 50 -7.41 -0.65 8.06
N THR A 51 -8.28 -1.00 9.01
CA THR A 51 -9.64 -0.45 9.12
C THR A 51 -9.85 0.41 10.37
N ILE A 52 -8.85 0.51 11.27
CA ILE A 52 -8.86 1.50 12.35
C ILE A 52 -8.75 2.88 11.71
N GLN A 53 -9.79 3.69 11.91
CA GLN A 53 -10.01 4.90 11.14
C GLN A 53 -10.34 6.08 12.05
N ALA A 54 -9.70 7.22 11.80
CA ALA A 54 -10.00 8.48 12.44
C ALA A 54 -11.27 9.11 11.85
N LYS A 55 -11.83 10.10 12.56
CA LYS A 55 -13.08 10.77 12.15
C LYS A 55 -12.99 11.48 10.79
N ASP A 56 -11.79 11.89 10.40
CA ASP A 56 -11.49 12.51 9.12
C ASP A 56 -11.25 11.48 7.99
N GLY A 57 -11.42 10.19 8.28
CA GLY A 57 -11.21 9.09 7.34
C GLY A 57 -9.78 8.56 7.29
N HIS A 58 -8.85 9.16 8.05
CA HIS A 58 -7.44 8.77 8.05
C HIS A 58 -7.21 7.37 8.67
N LEU A 59 -6.26 6.61 8.12
CA LEU A 59 -5.92 5.24 8.54
C LEU A 59 -4.54 5.21 9.22
N PRO A 60 -4.43 5.60 10.50
CA PRO A 60 -3.15 5.86 11.15
C PRO A 60 -2.23 4.63 11.22
N LEU A 61 -2.78 3.42 11.22
CA LEU A 61 -1.98 2.20 11.32
C LEU A 61 -1.51 1.72 9.94
N LEU A 62 -2.05 2.25 8.84
CA LEU A 62 -1.61 1.91 7.48
C LEU A 62 -0.55 2.89 6.94
N VAL A 63 -0.55 4.12 7.45
CA VAL A 63 0.39 5.18 7.07
C VAL A 63 1.85 4.73 7.16
N PRO A 64 2.35 4.15 8.29
CA PRO A 64 3.77 3.86 8.41
C PRO A 64 4.27 2.86 7.36
N MET A 65 3.44 1.86 7.02
CA MET A 65 3.78 0.89 5.97
C MET A 65 3.75 1.52 4.58
N SER A 66 2.81 2.44 4.34
CA SER A 66 2.75 3.21 3.09
C SER A 66 3.94 4.16 2.93
N GLU A 67 4.42 4.77 4.02
CA GLU A 67 5.62 5.61 3.98
C GLU A 67 6.87 4.78 3.63
N VAL A 68 7.04 3.63 4.28
CA VAL A 68 8.15 2.71 3.99
C VAL A 68 8.09 2.24 2.54
N ALA A 69 6.94 1.76 2.08
CA ALA A 69 6.76 1.26 0.72
C ALA A 69 7.03 2.34 -0.34
N GLY A 70 6.51 3.56 -0.15
CA GLY A 70 6.76 4.68 -1.04
C GLY A 70 8.25 5.05 -1.13
N ARG A 71 8.96 5.10 0.01
CA ARG A 71 10.40 5.39 0.00
C ARG A 71 11.20 4.29 -0.69
N MET A 72 10.84 3.04 -0.41
CA MET A 72 11.47 1.87 -1.03
C MET A 72 11.24 1.80 -2.53
N ALA A 73 10.06 2.19 -3.02
CA ALA A 73 9.73 2.14 -4.44
C ALA A 73 10.74 2.90 -5.30
N THR A 74 11.12 4.11 -4.88
CA THR A 74 12.17 4.88 -5.56
C THR A 74 13.54 4.22 -5.46
N GLN A 75 13.92 3.70 -4.28
CA GLN A 75 15.22 3.06 -4.09
C GLN A 75 15.36 1.80 -4.96
N ILE A 76 14.33 0.97 -4.99
CA ILE A 76 14.25 -0.23 -5.80
C ILE A 76 14.23 0.13 -7.28
N GLY A 77 13.43 1.12 -7.67
CA GLY A 77 13.40 1.60 -9.05
C GLY A 77 14.78 2.08 -9.53
N ALA A 78 15.49 2.86 -8.72
CA ALA A 78 16.85 3.30 -9.00
C ALA A 78 17.85 2.14 -9.09
N TYR A 79 17.69 1.09 -8.29
CA TYR A 79 18.51 -0.11 -8.35
C TYR A 79 18.31 -0.86 -9.67
N TYR A 80 17.05 -1.14 -10.05
CA TYR A 80 16.74 -1.86 -11.29
C TYR A 80 16.94 -1.03 -12.57
N LEU A 81 17.11 0.29 -12.45
CA LEU A 81 17.53 1.13 -13.58
C LEU A 81 18.99 0.91 -13.99
N GLN A 82 19.82 0.26 -13.16
CA GLN A 82 21.21 -0.02 -13.49
C GLN A 82 21.34 -1.12 -14.55
N LYS A 83 22.41 -1.07 -15.34
CA LYS A 83 22.56 -1.89 -16.55
C LYS A 83 22.79 -3.37 -16.24
N ASP A 84 23.50 -3.66 -15.16
CA ASP A 84 23.74 -5.00 -14.63
C ASP A 84 22.47 -5.68 -14.11
N HIS A 85 21.44 -4.90 -13.77
CA HIS A 85 20.10 -5.40 -13.48
C HIS A 85 19.17 -5.40 -14.70
N GLY A 86 19.72 -5.14 -15.89
CA GLY A 86 19.01 -5.19 -17.16
C GLY A 86 18.21 -3.92 -17.50
N GLY A 87 18.33 -2.86 -16.67
CA GLY A 87 17.69 -1.58 -16.88
C GLY A 87 18.41 -0.70 -17.89
N LYS A 88 17.95 0.55 -17.99
CA LYS A 88 18.42 1.55 -18.96
C LYS A 88 19.89 1.96 -18.76
N GLY A 89 20.46 1.72 -17.59
CA GLY A 89 21.82 2.12 -17.22
C GLY A 89 21.94 3.58 -16.84
N ILE A 90 20.89 4.16 -16.23
CA ILE A 90 20.86 5.58 -15.86
C ILE A 90 21.01 5.77 -14.36
N LEU A 91 21.56 6.93 -13.97
CA LEU A 91 21.54 7.42 -12.61
C LEU A 91 20.46 8.49 -12.49
N LEU A 92 19.48 8.31 -11.59
CA LEU A 92 18.34 9.23 -11.46
C LEU A 92 18.75 10.70 -11.30
N GLY A 93 19.79 10.98 -10.52
CA GLY A 93 20.29 12.34 -10.31
C GLY A 93 21.11 12.94 -11.46
N GLY A 94 21.49 12.13 -12.45
CA GLY A 94 22.51 12.49 -13.43
C GLY A 94 23.82 12.93 -12.77
N VAL A 95 24.61 13.70 -13.50
CA VAL A 95 25.79 14.44 -13.02
C VAL A 95 25.89 15.76 -13.78
N THR A 96 26.82 16.65 -13.42
CA THR A 96 27.02 17.92 -14.12
C THR A 96 27.16 17.72 -15.63
N GLY A 97 26.27 18.34 -16.42
CA GLY A 97 26.26 18.24 -17.88
C GLY A 97 25.56 16.99 -18.44
N VAL A 98 24.97 16.14 -17.60
CA VAL A 98 24.24 14.91 -17.99
C VAL A 98 22.80 14.98 -17.52
N GLN A 99 21.87 14.55 -18.36
CA GLN A 99 20.43 14.57 -18.06
C GLN A 99 20.09 13.70 -16.85
N ARG A 100 19.08 14.15 -16.08
CA ARG A 100 18.49 13.41 -14.96
C ARG A 100 17.50 12.35 -15.47
N GLY A 101 17.27 11.33 -14.65
CA GLY A 101 16.21 10.36 -14.89
C GLY A 101 14.83 10.95 -14.58
N ARG A 102 13.82 10.49 -15.32
CA ARG A 102 12.42 10.91 -15.17
C ARG A 102 11.61 9.89 -14.38
N VAL A 103 10.99 10.35 -13.30
CA VAL A 103 10.16 9.55 -12.40
C VAL A 103 8.72 10.04 -12.47
N THR A 104 7.80 9.18 -12.87
CA THR A 104 6.36 9.43 -12.80
C THR A 104 5.73 8.62 -11.68
N ILE A 105 4.91 9.28 -10.87
CA ILE A 105 4.22 8.69 -9.72
C ILE A 105 2.72 8.86 -9.93
N ILE A 106 1.99 7.75 -9.99
CA ILE A 106 0.52 7.75 -10.09
C ILE A 106 -0.04 7.57 -8.68
N GLY A 107 -0.73 8.60 -8.18
CA GLY A 107 -1.26 8.68 -6.83
C GLY A 107 -0.46 9.65 -5.95
N GLY A 108 -1.11 10.70 -5.46
CA GLY A 108 -0.54 11.74 -4.61
C GLY A 108 -0.53 11.42 -3.12
N GLY A 109 -1.05 10.25 -2.71
CA GLY A 109 -1.23 9.85 -1.30
C GLY A 109 0.08 9.65 -0.50
N VAL A 110 0.02 8.85 0.57
CA VAL A 110 1.18 8.63 1.47
C VAL A 110 2.34 7.94 0.76
N VAL A 111 2.05 6.93 -0.08
CA VAL A 111 3.04 6.25 -0.92
C VAL A 111 3.67 7.26 -1.87
N GLY A 112 2.84 7.99 -2.63
CA GLY A 112 3.31 8.91 -3.67
C GLY A 112 4.18 10.05 -3.15
N ILE A 113 3.78 10.72 -2.07
CA ILE A 113 4.60 11.81 -1.49
C ILE A 113 5.95 11.30 -0.97
N ASN A 114 5.99 10.09 -0.42
CA ASN A 114 7.24 9.50 0.08
C ASN A 114 8.15 9.03 -1.07
N ALA A 115 7.58 8.47 -2.14
CA ALA A 115 8.31 8.17 -3.36
C ALA A 115 8.90 9.45 -3.98
N ALA A 116 8.11 10.52 -4.06
CA ALA A 116 8.53 11.82 -4.57
C ALA A 116 9.65 12.44 -3.72
N LYS A 117 9.55 12.40 -2.38
CA LYS A 117 10.62 12.86 -1.47
C LYS A 117 11.94 12.15 -1.75
N MET A 118 11.90 10.83 -1.94
CA MET A 118 13.12 10.06 -2.27
C MET A 118 13.64 10.41 -3.66
N ALA A 119 12.78 10.53 -4.67
CA ALA A 119 13.18 10.77 -6.04
C ALA A 119 13.80 12.16 -6.21
N VAL A 120 13.17 13.19 -5.62
CA VAL A 120 13.73 14.54 -5.55
C VAL A 120 15.05 14.54 -4.76
N GLY A 121 15.13 13.79 -3.66
CA GLY A 121 16.35 13.66 -2.87
C GLY A 121 17.52 13.04 -3.64
N LEU A 122 17.23 12.14 -4.59
CA LEU A 122 18.22 11.60 -5.53
C LEU A 122 18.52 12.52 -6.71
N GLY A 123 17.79 13.64 -6.86
CA GLY A 123 17.98 14.62 -7.92
C GLY A 123 17.21 14.35 -9.22
N ALA A 124 16.24 13.43 -9.21
CA ALA A 124 15.45 13.10 -10.40
C ALA A 124 14.52 14.24 -10.86
N GLU A 125 14.06 14.18 -12.12
CA GLU A 125 12.89 14.92 -12.58
C GLU A 125 11.63 14.17 -12.18
N VAL A 126 10.77 14.77 -11.35
CA VAL A 126 9.63 14.06 -10.75
C VAL A 126 8.31 14.65 -11.20
N THR A 127 7.40 13.81 -11.69
CA THR A 127 6.00 14.13 -11.94
C THR A 127 5.12 13.30 -11.01
N ILE A 128 4.20 13.94 -10.29
CA ILE A 128 3.19 13.26 -9.46
C ILE A 128 1.79 13.59 -9.96
N MET A 129 0.93 12.58 -10.02
CA MET A 129 -0.41 12.70 -10.57
C MET A 129 -1.47 12.28 -9.56
N ASP A 130 -2.56 13.05 -9.49
CA ASP A 130 -3.71 12.78 -8.64
C ASP A 130 -4.98 13.40 -9.26
N VAL A 131 -6.16 12.90 -8.86
CA VAL A 131 -7.46 13.49 -9.25
C VAL A 131 -7.91 14.56 -8.26
N ASN A 132 -7.34 14.59 -7.05
CA ASN A 132 -7.68 15.56 -6.02
C ASN A 132 -6.84 16.83 -6.17
N HIS A 133 -7.48 17.93 -6.57
CA HIS A 133 -6.82 19.21 -6.78
C HIS A 133 -6.16 19.76 -5.50
N SER A 134 -6.86 19.74 -4.36
CA SER A 134 -6.30 20.19 -3.07
C SER A 134 -5.08 19.35 -2.66
N ARG A 135 -5.04 18.07 -3.05
CA ARG A 135 -3.87 17.23 -2.82
C ARG A 135 -2.69 17.66 -3.69
N LEU A 136 -2.92 17.99 -4.96
CA LEU A 136 -1.89 18.49 -5.86
C LEU A 136 -1.35 19.85 -5.41
N GLU A 137 -2.22 20.76 -4.97
CA GLU A 137 -1.86 22.05 -4.38
C GLU A 137 -0.93 21.87 -3.17
N TYR A 138 -1.31 21.01 -2.22
CA TYR A 138 -0.46 20.68 -1.07
C TYR A 138 0.91 20.12 -1.49
N LEU A 139 0.96 19.26 -2.50
CA LEU A 139 2.22 18.69 -2.98
C LEU A 139 3.09 19.77 -3.63
N ASP A 140 2.50 20.67 -4.42
CA ASP A 140 3.23 21.80 -5.03
C ASP A 140 3.88 22.69 -3.97
N ASP A 141 3.13 23.06 -2.92
CA ASP A 141 3.63 23.84 -1.78
C ASP A 141 4.78 23.14 -1.04
N VAL A 142 4.62 21.84 -0.74
CA VAL A 142 5.62 21.05 -0.01
C VAL A 142 6.92 20.92 -0.79
N PHE A 143 6.83 20.77 -2.12
CA PHE A 143 8.01 20.60 -2.97
C PHE A 143 8.55 21.91 -3.54
N GLN A 144 7.82 23.02 -3.38
CA GLN A 144 8.16 24.35 -3.88
C GLN A 144 8.45 24.33 -5.39
N GLY A 145 7.55 23.70 -6.16
CA GLY A 145 7.67 23.55 -7.61
C GLY A 145 8.76 22.57 -8.10
N ARG A 146 9.50 21.90 -7.20
CA ARG A 146 10.50 20.88 -7.59
C ARG A 146 9.89 19.57 -8.10
N VAL A 147 8.62 19.35 -7.83
CA VAL A 147 7.84 18.23 -8.35
C VAL A 147 6.77 18.80 -9.25
N ARG A 148 6.68 18.31 -10.49
CA ARG A 148 5.60 18.66 -11.40
C ARG A 148 4.33 17.94 -10.95
N THR A 149 3.31 18.69 -10.56
CA THR A 149 2.00 18.14 -10.21
C THR A 149 1.09 18.18 -11.44
N LEU A 150 0.44 17.07 -11.78
CA LEU A 150 -0.49 16.98 -12.92
C LEU A 150 -1.82 16.37 -12.50
N TYR A 151 -2.92 16.88 -13.06
CA TYR A 151 -4.21 16.24 -12.91
C TYR A 151 -4.20 14.88 -13.63
N SER A 152 -4.68 13.84 -12.94
CA SER A 152 -4.69 12.47 -13.43
C SER A 152 -5.85 12.22 -14.40
N ASN A 153 -5.64 12.52 -15.68
CA ASN A 153 -6.51 12.12 -16.80
C ASN A 153 -5.74 11.21 -17.78
N VAL A 154 -6.46 10.52 -18.66
CA VAL A 154 -5.88 9.53 -19.60
C VAL A 154 -4.71 10.09 -20.41
N VAL A 155 -4.88 11.28 -20.99
CA VAL A 155 -3.86 11.93 -21.85
C VAL A 155 -2.59 12.26 -21.06
N ASN A 156 -2.75 12.80 -19.85
CA ASN A 156 -1.61 13.15 -19.00
C ASN A 156 -0.88 11.90 -18.52
N ILE A 157 -1.60 10.82 -18.18
CA ILE A 157 -1.00 9.54 -17.77
C ILE A 157 -0.21 8.96 -18.93
N GLU A 158 -0.82 8.83 -20.11
CA GLU A 158 -0.19 8.27 -21.31
C GLU A 158 1.12 8.99 -21.65
N THR A 159 1.09 10.33 -21.67
CA THR A 159 2.26 11.16 -21.97
C THR A 159 3.35 10.99 -20.92
N ALA A 160 3.00 11.08 -19.63
CA ALA A 160 3.96 10.97 -18.54
C ALA A 160 4.60 9.57 -18.47
N VAL A 161 3.81 8.51 -18.66
CA VAL A 161 4.29 7.13 -18.67
C VAL A 161 5.29 6.90 -19.81
N ALA A 162 4.96 7.30 -21.04
CA ALA A 162 5.84 7.14 -22.20
C ALA A 162 7.22 7.79 -22.01
N GLU A 163 7.26 8.96 -21.34
CA GLU A 163 8.49 9.71 -21.07
C GLU A 163 9.28 9.20 -19.85
N SER A 164 8.75 8.23 -19.09
CA SER A 164 9.32 7.81 -17.82
C SER A 164 10.46 6.80 -17.95
N ASP A 165 11.50 7.02 -17.17
CA ASP A 165 12.49 5.98 -16.90
C ASP A 165 12.04 5.08 -15.75
N LEU A 166 11.40 5.67 -14.74
CA LEU A 166 10.79 4.97 -13.60
C LEU A 166 9.33 5.39 -13.42
N LEU A 167 8.43 4.41 -13.48
CA LEU A 167 7.02 4.57 -13.15
C LEU A 167 6.73 3.93 -11.78
N ILE A 168 6.10 4.68 -10.88
CA ILE A 168 5.67 4.19 -9.57
C ILE A 168 4.14 4.27 -9.47
N GLY A 169 3.51 3.10 -9.32
CA GLY A 169 2.09 2.97 -9.01
C GLY A 169 1.86 3.05 -7.50
N GLY A 170 1.16 4.09 -7.04
CA GLY A 170 0.92 4.37 -5.62
C GLY A 170 -0.54 4.67 -5.29
N VAL A 171 -1.49 4.19 -6.12
CA VAL A 171 -2.92 4.40 -5.92
C VAL A 171 -3.48 3.32 -5.01
N LEU A 172 -4.11 3.76 -3.92
CA LEU A 172 -4.73 2.89 -2.93
C LEU A 172 -6.15 3.39 -2.65
N LEU A 173 -7.13 2.50 -2.77
CA LEU A 173 -8.49 2.73 -2.31
C LEU A 173 -8.74 1.85 -1.09
N ALA A 174 -8.90 2.47 0.08
CA ALA A 174 -9.06 1.73 1.33
C ALA A 174 -10.27 0.78 1.25
N GLY A 175 -10.03 -0.51 1.49
CA GLY A 175 -11.08 -1.53 1.52
C GLY A 175 -11.62 -1.95 0.15
N HIS A 176 -11.02 -1.51 -0.96
CA HIS A 176 -11.45 -1.86 -2.32
C HIS A 176 -10.26 -2.30 -3.18
N LYS A 177 -10.54 -3.02 -4.27
CA LYS A 177 -9.53 -3.35 -5.29
C LYS A 177 -9.02 -2.07 -5.97
N ALA A 178 -7.71 -1.97 -6.20
CA ALA A 178 -7.12 -0.85 -6.92
C ALA A 178 -7.62 -0.80 -8.39
N PRO A 179 -7.93 0.40 -8.93
CA PRO A 179 -8.31 0.54 -10.33
C PRO A 179 -7.06 0.43 -11.23
N THR A 180 -7.22 -0.23 -12.37
CA THR A 180 -6.19 -0.22 -13.42
C THR A 180 -6.18 1.15 -14.10
N LEU A 181 -5.07 1.87 -14.00
CA LEU A 181 -4.90 3.23 -14.55
C LEU A 181 -3.90 3.30 -15.70
N VAL A 182 -2.94 2.38 -15.72
CA VAL A 182 -1.91 2.31 -16.77
C VAL A 182 -2.16 1.03 -17.56
N THR A 183 -2.52 1.19 -18.83
CA THR A 183 -2.79 0.05 -19.73
C THR A 183 -1.51 -0.57 -20.24
N LYS A 184 -1.61 -1.78 -20.81
CA LYS A 184 -0.49 -2.43 -21.48
C LYS A 184 0.12 -1.56 -22.58
N GLU A 185 -0.71 -0.87 -23.38
CA GLU A 185 -0.24 -0.01 -24.47
C GLU A 185 0.61 1.15 -23.95
N MET A 186 0.24 1.72 -22.80
CA MET A 186 1.04 2.75 -22.14
C MET A 186 2.38 2.21 -21.66
N VAL A 187 2.43 0.97 -21.16
CA VAL A 187 3.70 0.33 -20.77
C VAL A 187 4.57 0.03 -21.99
N SER A 188 3.99 -0.47 -23.08
CA SER A 188 4.71 -0.75 -24.33
C SER A 188 5.28 0.51 -25.00
N SER A 189 4.78 1.71 -24.67
CA SER A 189 5.31 2.98 -25.20
C SER A 189 6.51 3.51 -24.41
N MET A 190 6.82 2.92 -23.24
CA MET A 190 7.99 3.27 -22.46
C MET A 190 9.29 2.85 -23.18
N GLY A 191 10.38 3.55 -22.87
CA GLY A 191 11.71 3.17 -23.38
C GLY A 191 12.18 1.81 -22.86
N GLU A 192 12.90 1.06 -23.69
CA GLU A 192 13.51 -0.21 -23.28
C GLU A 192 14.43 -0.02 -22.07
N GLY A 193 14.30 -0.92 -21.09
CA GLY A 193 15.06 -0.85 -19.83
C GLY A 193 14.49 0.13 -18.81
N SER A 194 13.37 0.80 -19.10
CA SER A 194 12.60 1.50 -18.06
C SER A 194 12.08 0.52 -17.00
N VAL A 195 11.75 1.04 -15.83
CA VAL A 195 11.33 0.27 -14.67
C VAL A 195 9.94 0.71 -14.22
N VAL A 196 9.11 -0.26 -13.86
CA VAL A 196 7.80 -0.09 -13.24
C VAL A 196 7.87 -0.69 -11.85
N VAL A 197 7.43 0.07 -10.83
CA VAL A 197 7.24 -0.40 -9.46
C VAL A 197 5.79 -0.20 -9.07
N ASP A 198 5.05 -1.30 -8.90
CA ASP A 198 3.65 -1.23 -8.49
C ASP A 198 3.51 -1.55 -6.99
N VAL A 199 3.35 -0.50 -6.18
CA VAL A 199 3.15 -0.62 -4.73
C VAL A 199 1.72 -1.07 -4.42
N ALA A 200 0.77 -0.86 -5.33
CA ALA A 200 -0.62 -1.25 -5.17
C ALA A 200 -0.86 -2.75 -5.46
N VAL A 201 0.18 -3.51 -5.81
CA VAL A 201 0.10 -4.95 -6.10
C VAL A 201 -0.54 -5.75 -4.96
N ASP A 202 -0.35 -5.31 -3.71
CA ASP A 202 -0.98 -5.91 -2.51
C ASP A 202 -2.53 -5.89 -2.57
N GLN A 203 -3.12 -5.02 -3.41
CA GLN A 203 -4.58 -4.86 -3.58
C GLN A 203 -5.03 -4.98 -5.04
N GLY A 204 -4.25 -5.71 -5.85
CA GLY A 204 -4.56 -6.02 -7.24
C GLY A 204 -3.81 -5.21 -8.30
N GLY A 205 -3.02 -4.21 -7.90
CA GLY A 205 -2.19 -3.39 -8.79
C GLY A 205 -2.96 -2.29 -9.51
N CYS A 206 -2.27 -1.22 -9.89
CA CYS A 206 -2.85 -0.14 -10.70
C CYS A 206 -2.32 -0.11 -12.15
N ILE A 207 -1.48 -1.07 -12.51
CA ILE A 207 -0.83 -1.18 -13.83
C ILE A 207 -1.19 -2.54 -14.41
N GLU A 208 -1.76 -2.57 -15.61
CA GLU A 208 -2.38 -3.76 -16.21
C GLU A 208 -1.41 -4.95 -16.37
N THR A 209 -0.16 -4.65 -16.72
CA THR A 209 0.89 -5.65 -16.92
C THR A 209 1.48 -6.20 -15.63
N CYS A 210 1.11 -5.63 -14.47
CA CYS A 210 1.63 -6.04 -13.17
C CYS A 210 0.97 -7.33 -12.67
N ARG A 211 1.80 -8.34 -12.38
CA ARG A 211 1.45 -9.53 -11.60
C ARG A 211 2.30 -9.61 -10.33
N PRO A 212 1.77 -10.11 -9.20
CA PRO A 212 2.55 -10.32 -7.98
C PRO A 212 3.80 -11.17 -8.24
N THR A 213 4.89 -10.78 -7.60
CA THR A 213 6.20 -11.46 -7.63
C THR A 213 6.63 -11.84 -6.21
N SER A 214 7.88 -12.27 -5.99
CA SER A 214 8.38 -12.61 -4.66
C SER A 214 9.73 -11.93 -4.41
N HIS A 215 10.17 -11.88 -3.15
CA HIS A 215 11.53 -11.38 -2.85
C HIS A 215 12.64 -12.23 -3.49
N ALA A 216 12.39 -13.51 -3.78
CA ALA A 216 13.35 -14.40 -4.45
C ALA A 216 13.40 -14.16 -5.96
N GLU A 217 12.26 -13.89 -6.56
CA GLU A 217 12.12 -13.58 -8.00
C GLU A 217 11.36 -12.26 -8.15
N PRO A 218 12.03 -11.12 -7.90
CA PRO A 218 11.38 -9.83 -7.70
C PRO A 218 10.96 -9.12 -8.98
N THR A 219 11.48 -9.53 -10.13
CA THR A 219 11.24 -8.86 -11.39
C THR A 219 10.98 -9.78 -12.56
N TYR A 220 10.29 -9.26 -13.56
CA TYR A 220 10.14 -9.83 -14.90
C TYR A 220 10.11 -8.69 -15.93
N LYS A 221 10.12 -9.03 -17.22
CA LYS A 221 10.05 -8.06 -18.31
C LYS A 221 8.77 -8.20 -19.11
N VAL A 222 8.22 -7.06 -19.52
CA VAL A 222 7.12 -6.95 -20.51
C VAL A 222 7.53 -5.87 -21.48
N ASP A 223 7.62 -6.19 -22.77
CA ASP A 223 8.00 -5.26 -23.85
C ASP A 223 9.29 -4.47 -23.55
N GLY A 224 10.28 -5.12 -22.93
CA GLY A 224 11.56 -4.50 -22.56
C GLY A 224 11.54 -3.69 -21.26
N VAL A 225 10.38 -3.51 -20.63
CA VAL A 225 10.19 -2.79 -19.36
C VAL A 225 10.26 -3.76 -18.18
N ILE A 226 11.09 -3.44 -17.19
CA ILE A 226 11.26 -4.23 -15.97
C ILE A 226 10.10 -3.94 -15.02
N HIS A 227 9.44 -4.97 -14.54
CA HIS A 227 8.36 -4.88 -13.57
C HIS A 227 8.84 -5.39 -12.22
N TYR A 228 8.74 -4.55 -11.20
CA TYR A 228 8.88 -4.92 -9.80
C TYR A 228 7.51 -4.83 -9.13
N CYS A 229 6.98 -5.99 -8.72
CA CYS A 229 5.62 -6.12 -8.20
C CYS A 229 5.63 -6.99 -6.94
N VAL A 230 6.62 -6.77 -6.06
CA VAL A 230 6.80 -7.61 -4.87
C VAL A 230 5.81 -7.12 -3.81
N PRO A 231 4.87 -7.96 -3.36
CA PRO A 231 3.98 -7.63 -2.26
C PRO A 231 4.75 -7.48 -0.95
N ASN A 232 4.17 -6.79 0.04
CA ASN A 232 4.77 -6.63 1.36
C ASN A 232 6.23 -6.08 1.31
N MET A 233 6.48 -5.08 0.47
CA MET A 233 7.80 -4.43 0.34
C MET A 233 8.44 -4.07 1.70
N PRO A 234 7.70 -3.54 2.71
CA PRO A 234 8.29 -3.22 4.01
C PRO A 234 8.92 -4.41 4.76
N GLY A 235 8.63 -5.66 4.37
CA GLY A 235 9.14 -6.87 5.01
C GLY A 235 10.66 -7.00 4.97
N VAL A 236 11.33 -6.55 3.89
CA VAL A 236 12.81 -6.67 3.77
C VAL A 236 13.57 -5.57 4.51
N VAL A 237 12.88 -4.57 5.04
CA VAL A 237 13.45 -3.53 5.94
C VAL A 237 12.91 -3.67 7.36
N ALA A 238 12.79 -4.93 7.82
CA ALA A 238 12.12 -5.35 9.06
C ALA A 238 12.44 -4.50 10.29
N ARG A 239 13.69 -4.05 10.45
CA ARG A 239 14.07 -3.18 11.58
C ARG A 239 13.31 -1.86 11.54
N THR A 240 13.31 -1.19 10.39
CA THR A 240 12.60 0.08 10.19
C THR A 240 11.10 -0.10 10.26
N SER A 241 10.56 -1.09 9.51
CA SER A 241 9.12 -1.31 9.43
C SER A 241 8.53 -1.80 10.76
N THR A 242 9.24 -2.61 11.52
CA THR A 242 8.79 -3.04 12.86
C THR A 242 8.61 -1.84 13.78
N TYR A 243 9.63 -0.99 13.93
CA TYR A 243 9.50 0.20 14.79
C TYR A 243 8.41 1.15 14.28
N ALA A 244 8.33 1.38 12.98
CA ALA A 244 7.31 2.25 12.38
C ALA A 244 5.89 1.73 12.65
N LEU A 245 5.65 0.43 12.47
CA LEU A 245 4.36 -0.20 12.73
C LEU A 245 4.03 -0.18 14.22
N THR A 246 4.94 -0.65 15.08
CA THR A 246 4.67 -0.77 16.51
C THR A 246 4.45 0.58 17.17
N ASN A 247 5.13 1.65 16.72
CA ASN A 247 4.89 2.99 17.23
C ASN A 247 3.45 3.47 16.99
N ALA A 248 2.82 3.04 15.88
CA ALA A 248 1.43 3.35 15.57
C ALA A 248 0.43 2.40 16.25
N THR A 249 0.76 1.11 16.36
CA THR A 249 -0.19 0.09 16.85
C THR A 249 -0.18 -0.10 18.37
N MET A 250 0.94 0.19 19.06
CA MET A 250 1.15 -0.15 20.47
C MET A 250 0.12 0.50 21.40
N ARG A 251 -0.27 1.75 21.14
CA ARG A 251 -1.26 2.47 21.97
C ARG A 251 -2.59 1.71 22.00
N TYR A 252 -3.09 1.34 20.83
CA TYR A 252 -4.37 0.64 20.68
C TYR A 252 -4.27 -0.81 21.20
N GLY A 253 -3.19 -1.51 20.86
CA GLY A 253 -2.96 -2.87 21.34
C GLY A 253 -2.90 -2.95 22.87
N SER A 254 -2.22 -2.00 23.51
CA SER A 254 -2.13 -1.92 24.98
C SER A 254 -3.49 -1.60 25.62
N MET A 255 -4.27 -0.70 25.02
CA MET A 255 -5.62 -0.37 25.49
C MET A 255 -6.54 -1.60 25.46
N ILE A 256 -6.56 -2.32 24.34
CA ILE A 256 -7.33 -3.55 24.19
C ILE A 256 -6.87 -4.62 25.18
N ALA A 257 -5.56 -4.76 25.39
CA ALA A 257 -5.00 -5.72 26.35
C ALA A 257 -5.36 -5.41 27.81
N GLN A 258 -5.48 -4.13 28.18
CA GLN A 258 -5.78 -3.70 29.55
C GLN A 258 -7.28 -3.75 29.89
N MET A 259 -8.14 -3.35 28.94
CA MET A 259 -9.57 -3.16 29.18
C MET A 259 -10.44 -4.26 28.57
N GLY A 260 -9.91 -5.06 27.64
CA GLY A 260 -10.72 -5.90 26.75
C GLY A 260 -11.22 -5.11 25.53
N LEU A 261 -11.72 -5.83 24.52
CA LEU A 261 -12.11 -5.21 23.24
C LEU A 261 -13.33 -4.28 23.41
N GLU A 262 -14.35 -4.75 24.10
CA GLU A 262 -15.62 -4.05 24.28
C GLU A 262 -15.42 -2.68 24.95
N ASP A 263 -14.72 -2.66 26.09
CA ASP A 263 -14.43 -1.43 26.83
C ASP A 263 -13.44 -0.52 26.08
N ALA A 264 -12.47 -1.09 25.36
CA ALA A 264 -11.55 -0.31 24.53
C ALA A 264 -12.29 0.41 23.38
N VAL A 265 -13.25 -0.25 22.71
CA VAL A 265 -14.06 0.39 21.66
C VAL A 265 -15.00 1.45 22.24
N ALA A 266 -15.55 1.23 23.45
CA ALA A 266 -16.35 2.23 24.15
C ALA A 266 -15.52 3.48 24.47
N HIS A 267 -14.25 3.31 24.84
CA HIS A 267 -13.34 4.39 25.19
C HIS A 267 -12.75 5.12 23.96
N GLU A 268 -12.39 4.37 22.91
CA GLU A 268 -11.75 4.87 21.69
C GLU A 268 -12.57 4.48 20.44
N PRO A 269 -13.50 5.36 20.01
CA PRO A 269 -14.39 5.07 18.88
C PRO A 269 -13.67 4.78 17.55
N MET A 270 -12.39 5.18 17.40
CA MET A 270 -11.61 4.83 16.21
C MET A 270 -11.41 3.32 16.04
N LEU A 271 -11.47 2.55 17.13
CA LEU A 271 -11.37 1.10 17.10
C LEU A 271 -12.62 0.41 16.52
N LEU A 272 -13.77 1.10 16.48
CA LEU A 272 -15.02 0.51 16.04
C LEU A 272 -14.92 -0.07 14.62
N ASN A 273 -14.39 0.73 13.67
CA ASN A 273 -14.18 0.28 12.30
C ASN A 273 -13.06 -0.77 12.20
N GLY A 274 -12.18 -0.85 13.20
CA GLY A 274 -11.18 -1.90 13.36
C GLY A 274 -11.79 -3.29 13.60
N VAL A 275 -12.98 -3.38 14.21
CA VAL A 275 -13.60 -4.67 14.54
C VAL A 275 -14.24 -5.29 13.30
N ASN A 276 -13.49 -6.17 12.63
CA ASN A 276 -13.94 -6.80 11.39
C ASN A 276 -14.77 -8.06 11.62
N VAL A 277 -14.46 -8.85 12.65
CA VAL A 277 -15.24 -10.04 13.02
C VAL A 277 -15.46 -10.05 14.53
N TYR A 278 -16.71 -10.32 14.94
CA TYR A 278 -17.08 -10.43 16.34
C TYR A 278 -18.21 -11.43 16.55
N ASN A 279 -18.05 -12.34 17.51
CA ASN A 279 -19.05 -13.35 17.88
C ASN A 279 -19.64 -14.10 16.67
N GLY A 280 -18.78 -14.44 15.71
CA GLY A 280 -19.13 -15.18 14.51
C GLY A 280 -19.81 -14.39 13.38
N SER A 281 -19.86 -13.06 13.48
CA SER A 281 -20.42 -12.21 12.43
C SER A 281 -19.37 -11.24 11.88
N VAL A 282 -19.50 -10.88 10.61
CA VAL A 282 -18.70 -9.80 9.99
C VAL A 282 -19.28 -8.46 10.44
N CYS A 283 -18.42 -7.63 11.02
CA CYS A 283 -18.78 -6.35 11.64
C CYS A 283 -18.28 -5.13 10.87
N TYR A 284 -17.52 -5.32 9.79
CA TYR A 284 -17.08 -4.26 8.90
C TYR A 284 -17.78 -4.35 7.55
N LYS A 285 -18.61 -3.36 7.23
CA LYS A 285 -19.54 -3.40 6.10
C LYS A 285 -18.87 -3.64 4.74
N PRO A 286 -17.76 -2.97 4.36
CA PRO A 286 -17.11 -3.22 3.07
C PRO A 286 -16.70 -4.68 2.85
N VAL A 287 -16.22 -5.37 3.89
CA VAL A 287 -15.86 -6.79 3.81
C VAL A 287 -17.12 -7.66 3.60
N ALA A 288 -18.22 -7.33 4.27
CA ALA A 288 -19.48 -8.06 4.09
C ALA A 288 -20.05 -7.87 2.68
N ASP A 289 -20.01 -6.64 2.15
CA ASP A 289 -20.49 -6.31 0.81
C ASP A 289 -19.65 -7.01 -0.28
N ASP A 290 -18.31 -6.95 -0.20
CA ASP A 290 -17.40 -7.55 -1.18
C ASP A 290 -17.46 -9.09 -1.18
N LEU A 291 -17.62 -9.71 -0.01
CA LEU A 291 -17.70 -11.16 0.15
C LEU A 291 -19.13 -11.73 0.07
N GLN A 292 -20.14 -10.87 -0.10
CA GLN A 292 -21.56 -11.24 -0.09
C GLN A 292 -21.96 -12.02 1.19
N MET A 293 -21.47 -11.55 2.34
CA MET A 293 -21.75 -12.14 3.66
C MET A 293 -22.72 -11.26 4.46
N ASP A 294 -23.39 -11.85 5.46
CA ASP A 294 -24.28 -11.09 6.35
C ASP A 294 -23.50 -10.08 7.20
N TYR A 295 -23.85 -8.80 7.06
CA TYR A 295 -23.32 -7.73 7.90
C TYR A 295 -24.10 -7.64 9.22
N LYS A 296 -23.38 -7.74 10.34
CA LYS A 296 -23.94 -7.46 11.67
C LYS A 296 -23.07 -6.41 12.36
N PRO A 297 -23.57 -5.18 12.57
CA PRO A 297 -22.77 -4.13 13.20
C PRO A 297 -22.32 -4.58 14.59
N PHE A 298 -21.07 -4.26 14.92
CA PHE A 298 -20.58 -4.40 16.28
C PHE A 298 -21.43 -3.53 17.22
N LYS A 299 -21.93 -4.13 18.29
CA LYS A 299 -22.69 -3.45 19.34
C LYS A 299 -22.08 -3.84 20.68
N ILE A 300 -21.81 -2.83 21.51
CA ILE A 300 -21.42 -2.96 22.91
C ILE A 300 -22.68 -3.31 23.71
#